data_AF-A0A0N1C837-F1
#
_entry.id   AF-A0A0N1C837-F1
#
_cell.length_a   1.000
_cell.length_b   1.000
_cell.length_c   1.000
_cell.angle_alpha   90.00
_cell.angle_beta   90.00
_cell.angle_gamma   90.00
#
_symmetry.space_group_name_H-M   'P 1'
#
loop_
_entity.id
_entity.type
_entity.pdbx_description
1 polymer ?
#
loop_
_entity_poly.entity_id
_entity_poly.type
_entity_poly.pdbx_seq_one_letter_code
_entity_poly.pdbx_strand_id
1 'polypeptide(L)'
;MSKAALVALGVAGLVAIGGLGAWCAVATVHNMVEDAAAAAKAERDAHWRAEIAEANAKAARAEAEQARAAMAAEASIKSAEKGREDALKELEKQNAALADGDRRGLGRARVRLLNKAR
;
A
#
# COMPACT_ATOMS: atom_id res chain seq x y z
N MET A 1 70.92 -28.96 -29.02
CA MET A 1 69.92 -29.49 -28.06
C MET A 1 69.93 -31.01 -28.13
N SER A 2 69.90 -31.70 -26.99
CA SER A 2 69.78 -33.17 -26.98
C SER A 2 68.36 -33.57 -27.40
N LYS A 3 68.19 -34.76 -27.98
CA LYS A 3 66.86 -35.29 -28.35
C LYS A 3 65.91 -35.34 -27.15
N ALA A 4 66.43 -35.62 -25.96
CA ALA A 4 65.68 -35.60 -24.71
C ALA A 4 65.10 -34.23 -24.38
N ALA A 5 65.86 -33.14 -24.62
CA ALA A 5 65.37 -31.78 -24.38
C ALA A 5 64.22 -31.41 -25.31
N LEU A 6 64.26 -31.82 -26.58
CA LEU A 6 63.18 -31.57 -27.54
C LEU A 6 61.90 -32.33 -27.17
N VAL A 7 62.03 -33.60 -26.73
CA VAL A 7 60.88 -34.39 -26.27
C VAL A 7 60.26 -33.79 -25.01
N ALA A 8 61.08 -33.37 -24.04
CA ALA A 8 60.58 -32.74 -22.82
C ALA A 8 59.81 -31.43 -23.11
N LEU A 9 60.30 -30.62 -24.05
CA LEU A 9 59.66 -29.38 -24.46
C LEU A 9 58.32 -29.63 -25.18
N GLY A 10 58.25 -30.68 -26.01
CA GLY A 10 57.01 -31.12 -26.65
C GLY A 10 55.94 -31.56 -25.65
N VAL A 11 56.34 -32.36 -24.63
CA VAL A 11 55.43 -32.79 -23.56
C VAL A 11 54.96 -31.61 -22.72
N ALA A 12 55.86 -30.70 -22.36
CA ALA A 12 55.51 -29.49 -21.62
C ALA A 12 54.51 -28.60 -22.39
N GLY A 13 54.68 -28.46 -23.71
CA GLY A 13 53.75 -27.73 -24.57
C GLY A 13 52.36 -28.37 -24.60
N LEU A 14 52.27 -29.69 -24.70
CA LEU A 14 50.99 -30.41 -24.66
C LEU A 14 50.26 -30.27 -23.32
N VAL A 15 51.00 -30.36 -22.21
CA VAL A 15 50.44 -30.18 -20.86
C VAL A 15 49.93 -28.74 -20.68
N ALA A 16 50.67 -27.74 -21.17
CA ALA A 16 50.26 -26.34 -21.09
C ALA A 16 48.97 -26.08 -21.90
N ILE A 17 48.88 -26.59 -23.13
CA ILE A 17 47.67 -26.48 -23.96
C ILE A 17 46.49 -27.20 -23.33
N GLY A 18 46.70 -28.41 -22.80
CA GLY A 18 45.67 -29.17 -22.11
C GLY A 18 45.15 -28.45 -20.85
N GLY A 19 46.06 -27.88 -20.05
CA GLY A 19 45.72 -27.11 -18.86
C GLY A 19 44.93 -25.84 -19.19
N LEU A 20 45.34 -25.09 -20.22
CA LEU A 20 44.59 -23.93 -20.71
C LEU A 20 43.21 -24.32 -21.23
N GLY A 21 43.10 -25.41 -21.99
CA GLY A 21 41.83 -25.91 -22.49
C GLY A 21 40.87 -26.30 -21.35
N ALA A 22 41.37 -27.03 -20.35
CA ALA A 22 40.61 -27.41 -19.17
C ALA A 22 40.16 -26.17 -18.37
N TRP A 23 41.04 -25.19 -18.18
CA TRP A 23 40.70 -23.93 -17.52
C TRP A 23 39.60 -23.17 -18.27
N CYS A 24 39.72 -22.99 -19.58
CA CYS A 24 38.73 -22.31 -20.40
C CYS A 24 37.36 -23.03 -20.35
N ALA A 25 37.36 -24.37 -20.36
CA ALA A 25 36.13 -25.15 -20.24
C ALA A 25 35.46 -24.92 -18.89
N VAL A 26 36.21 -24.97 -17.79
CA VAL A 26 35.68 -24.70 -16.43
C VAL A 26 35.16 -23.27 -16.31
N ALA A 27 35.91 -22.29 -16.80
CA ALA A 27 35.50 -20.88 -16.78
C ALA A 27 34.22 -20.64 -17.57
N THR A 28 34.06 -21.30 -18.72
CA THR A 28 32.84 -21.19 -19.54
C THR A 28 31.63 -21.76 -18.81
N VAL A 29 31.77 -22.96 -18.21
CA VAL A 29 30.68 -23.58 -17.44
C VAL A 29 30.31 -22.73 -16.23
N HIS A 30 31.30 -22.15 -15.54
CA HIS A 30 31.07 -21.26 -14.42
C HIS A 30 30.25 -20.04 -14.83
N ASN A 31 30.66 -19.36 -15.90
CA ASN A 31 29.93 -18.20 -16.43
C ASN A 31 28.50 -18.56 -16.85
N MET A 32 28.29 -19.72 -17.48
CA MET A 32 26.94 -20.20 -17.85
C MET A 32 26.04 -20.40 -16.62
N VAL A 33 26.60 -20.89 -15.51
CA VAL A 33 25.85 -21.07 -14.26
C VAL A 33 25.52 -19.72 -13.62
N GLU A 34 26.47 -18.78 -13.62
CA GLU A 34 26.23 -17.43 -13.11
C GLU A 34 25.17 -16.68 -13.93
N ASP A 35 25.24 -16.75 -15.25
CA ASP A 35 24.27 -16.14 -16.15
C ASP A 35 22.87 -16.74 -15.95
N ALA A 36 22.77 -18.07 -15.82
CA ALA A 36 21.51 -18.74 -15.56
C ALA A 36 20.92 -18.34 -14.19
N ALA A 37 21.76 -18.25 -13.16
CA ALA A 37 21.32 -17.81 -11.84
C ALA A 37 20.88 -16.34 -11.84
N ALA A 38 21.60 -15.47 -12.55
CA ALA A 38 21.26 -14.07 -12.70
C ALA A 38 19.93 -13.88 -13.45
N ALA A 39 19.71 -14.61 -14.54
CA ALA A 39 18.47 -14.59 -15.30
C ALA A 39 17.28 -15.06 -14.44
N ALA A 40 17.42 -16.21 -13.76
CA ALA A 40 16.36 -16.73 -12.88
C ALA A 40 16.01 -15.76 -11.74
N LYS A 41 17.02 -15.07 -11.18
CA LYS A 41 16.79 -14.02 -10.18
C LYS A 41 16.05 -12.83 -10.79
N ALA A 42 16.48 -12.36 -11.96
CA ALA A 42 15.85 -11.22 -12.63
C ALA A 42 14.38 -11.49 -12.99
N GLU A 43 14.06 -12.69 -13.47
CA GLU A 43 12.68 -13.11 -13.77
C GLU A 43 11.81 -13.10 -12.50
N ARG A 44 12.32 -13.69 -11.41
CA ARG A 44 11.60 -13.74 -10.13
C ARG A 44 11.42 -12.34 -9.53
N ASP A 45 12.46 -11.51 -9.58
CA ASP A 45 12.40 -10.15 -9.08
C ASP A 45 11.42 -9.31 -9.92
N ALA A 46 11.38 -9.49 -11.24
CA ALA A 46 10.39 -8.85 -12.11
C ALA A 46 8.96 -9.29 -11.78
N HIS A 47 8.74 -10.60 -11.59
CA HIS A 47 7.44 -11.15 -11.21
C HIS A 47 6.96 -10.55 -9.88
N TRP A 48 7.77 -10.62 -8.82
CA TRP A 48 7.35 -10.09 -7.52
C TRP A 48 7.20 -8.57 -7.51
N ARG A 49 8.00 -7.84 -8.28
CA ARG A 49 7.79 -6.39 -8.44
C ARG A 49 6.44 -6.08 -9.08
N ALA A 50 6.00 -6.88 -10.05
CA ALA A 50 4.69 -6.71 -10.67
C ALA A 50 3.57 -7.02 -9.66
N GLU A 51 3.65 -8.14 -8.95
CA GLU A 51 2.67 -8.54 -7.92
C GLU A 51 2.57 -7.49 -6.80
N ILE A 52 3.70 -6.97 -6.32
CA ILE A 52 3.73 -5.91 -5.30
C ILE A 52 3.11 -4.62 -5.84
N ALA A 53 3.39 -4.25 -7.09
CA ALA A 53 2.79 -3.08 -7.71
C ALA A 53 1.27 -3.21 -7.83
N GLU A 54 0.77 -4.38 -8.22
CA GLU A 54 -0.67 -4.66 -8.28
C GLU A 54 -1.32 -4.61 -6.89
N ALA A 55 -0.71 -5.26 -5.90
CA ALA A 55 -1.19 -5.27 -4.53
C ALA A 55 -1.25 -3.84 -3.94
N ASN A 56 -0.21 -3.04 -4.16
CA ASN A 56 -0.17 -1.64 -3.73
C ASN A 56 -1.25 -0.80 -4.44
N ALA A 57 -1.46 -1.01 -5.74
CA ALA A 57 -2.51 -0.31 -6.47
C ALA A 57 -3.91 -0.66 -5.93
N LYS A 58 -4.14 -1.93 -5.57
CA LYS A 58 -5.39 -2.38 -4.94
C LYS A 58 -5.59 -1.77 -3.55
N ALA A 59 -4.55 -1.76 -2.71
CA ALA A 59 -4.59 -1.15 -1.40
C ALA A 59 -4.89 0.36 -1.48
N ALA A 60 -4.19 1.09 -2.35
CA ALA A 60 -4.41 2.52 -2.55
C ALA A 60 -5.85 2.84 -3.03
N ARG A 61 -6.44 1.99 -3.88
CA ARG A 61 -7.85 2.14 -4.29
C ARG A 61 -8.80 1.92 -3.12
N ALA A 62 -8.57 0.86 -2.33
CA ALA A 62 -9.40 0.58 -1.17
C ALA A 62 -9.33 1.70 -0.12
N GLU A 63 -8.14 2.24 0.15
CA GLU A 63 -7.95 3.39 1.04
C GLU A 63 -8.68 4.64 0.52
N ALA A 64 -8.60 4.91 -0.79
CA ALA A 64 -9.31 6.04 -1.40
C ALA A 64 -10.83 5.88 -1.32
N GLU A 65 -11.35 4.68 -1.54
CA GLU A 65 -12.78 4.36 -1.38
C GLU A 65 -13.23 4.50 0.07
N GLN A 66 -12.46 3.99 1.02
CA GLN A 66 -12.74 4.12 2.44
C GLN A 66 -12.72 5.59 2.89
N ALA A 67 -11.74 6.37 2.44
CA ALA A 67 -11.67 7.81 2.73
C ALA A 67 -12.89 8.56 2.17
N ARG A 68 -13.32 8.23 0.95
CA ARG A 68 -14.54 8.82 0.35
C ARG A 68 -15.79 8.44 1.13
N ALA A 69 -15.93 7.18 1.53
CA ALA A 69 -17.05 6.71 2.34
C ALA A 69 -17.08 7.41 3.71
N ALA A 70 -15.92 7.56 4.36
CA ALA A 70 -15.79 8.28 5.61
C ALA A 70 -16.18 9.76 5.47
N MET A 71 -15.70 10.45 4.42
CA MET A 71 -16.09 11.84 4.16
C MET A 71 -17.59 11.99 3.90
N ALA A 72 -18.20 11.06 3.18
CA ALA A 72 -19.65 11.07 2.94
C ALA A 72 -20.45 10.85 4.24
N ALA A 73 -20.00 9.92 5.08
CA ALA A 73 -20.59 9.68 6.39
C ALA A 73 -20.48 10.92 7.30
N GLU A 74 -19.29 11.54 7.36
CA GLU A 74 -19.04 12.76 8.13
C GLU A 74 -19.93 13.91 7.66
N ALA A 75 -20.06 14.10 6.35
CA ALA A 75 -20.95 15.12 5.78
C ALA A 75 -22.42 14.90 6.17
N SER A 76 -22.87 13.64 6.17
CA SER A 76 -24.22 13.28 6.61
C SER A 76 -24.45 13.56 8.09
N ILE A 77 -23.50 13.16 8.95
CA ILE A 77 -23.54 13.43 10.39
C ILE A 77 -23.60 14.94 10.64
N LYS A 78 -22.71 15.71 10.04
CA LYS A 78 -22.66 17.16 10.19
C LYS A 78 -23.94 17.84 9.73
N SER A 79 -24.57 17.35 8.65
CA SER A 79 -25.87 17.84 8.20
C SER A 79 -26.98 17.53 9.22
N ALA A 80 -26.98 16.33 9.81
CA ALA A 80 -27.94 15.94 10.82
C ALA A 80 -27.76 16.72 12.12
N GLU A 81 -26.52 16.94 12.56
CA GLU A 81 -26.18 17.77 13.72
C GLU A 81 -26.65 19.20 13.51
N LYS A 82 -26.34 19.81 12.36
CA LYS A 82 -26.81 21.15 12.04
C LYS A 82 -28.35 21.24 12.05
N GLY A 83 -29.03 20.25 11.48
CA GLY A 83 -30.49 20.18 11.52
C GLY A 83 -31.05 20.11 12.95
N ARG A 84 -30.38 19.37 13.85
CA ARG A 84 -30.75 19.29 15.27
C ARG A 84 -30.46 20.60 16.01
N GLU A 85 -29.32 21.23 15.75
CA GLU A 85 -28.98 22.53 16.33
C GLU A 85 -29.98 23.62 15.92
N ASP A 86 -30.34 23.65 14.64
CA ASP A 86 -31.31 24.61 14.11
C ASP A 86 -32.70 24.37 14.72
N ALA A 87 -33.10 23.10 14.86
CA ALA A 87 -34.34 22.73 15.55
C ALA A 87 -34.34 23.14 17.05
N LEU A 88 -33.21 22.97 17.75
CA LEU A 88 -33.05 23.39 19.14
C LEU A 88 -33.13 24.91 19.28
N LYS A 89 -32.42 25.67 18.45
CA LYS A 89 -32.48 27.14 18.45
C LYS A 89 -33.89 27.67 18.20
N GLU A 90 -34.60 27.05 17.26
CA GLU A 90 -35.99 27.43 16.97
C GLU A 90 -36.91 27.08 18.15
N LEU A 91 -36.70 25.93 18.81
CA LEU A 91 -37.44 25.54 20.01
C LEU A 91 -37.18 26.51 21.18
N GLU A 92 -35.94 26.93 21.38
CA GLU A 92 -35.54 27.93 22.39
C GLU A 92 -36.19 29.29 22.12
N LYS A 93 -36.22 29.73 20.85
CA LYS A 93 -36.90 30.95 20.44
C LYS A 93 -38.40 30.89 20.67
N GLN A 94 -39.06 29.80 20.28
CA GLN A 94 -40.48 29.59 20.54
C GLN A 94 -40.79 29.53 22.03
N ASN A 95 -39.88 28.95 22.83
CA ASN A 95 -40.02 28.89 24.27
C ASN A 95 -39.91 30.27 24.94
N ALA A 96 -38.97 31.11 24.48
CA ALA A 96 -38.80 32.48 24.96
C ALA A 96 -39.99 33.38 24.61
N ALA A 97 -40.67 33.12 23.48
CA ALA A 97 -41.86 33.86 23.05
C ALA A 97 -43.15 33.51 23.83
N LEU A 98 -43.14 32.49 24.70
CA LEU A 98 -44.30 32.15 25.51
C LEU A 98 -44.57 33.22 26.57
N ALA A 99 -45.86 33.46 26.90
CA ALA A 99 -46.28 34.44 27.89
C ALA A 99 -45.67 34.24 29.31
N ASP A 100 -45.23 33.02 29.60
CA ASP A 100 -44.57 32.62 30.85
C ASP A 100 -43.05 32.41 30.69
N GLY A 101 -42.44 32.95 29.63
CA GLY A 101 -41.06 32.68 29.20
C GLY A 101 -40.03 32.73 30.34
N ASP A 102 -40.12 33.77 31.17
CA ASP A 102 -39.22 34.04 32.31
C ASP A 102 -39.51 33.23 33.59
N ARG A 103 -40.62 32.46 33.64
CA ARG A 103 -40.91 31.62 34.81
C ARG A 103 -40.00 30.39 34.81
N ARG A 104 -39.39 30.11 35.97
CA ARG A 104 -38.45 28.98 36.20
C ARG A 104 -39.14 27.59 36.29
N GLY A 105 -40.20 27.35 35.51
CA GLY A 105 -40.98 26.10 35.59
C GLY A 105 -41.54 25.62 34.24
N LEU A 106 -42.05 24.38 34.22
CA LEU A 106 -42.68 23.75 33.06
C LEU A 106 -44.20 24.00 33.05
N GLY A 107 -44.63 25.09 32.39
CA GLY A 107 -46.05 25.37 32.17
C GLY A 107 -46.67 24.51 31.06
N ARG A 108 -48.02 24.44 30.99
CA ARG A 108 -48.74 23.64 29.98
C ARG A 108 -48.33 23.95 28.54
N ALA A 109 -48.08 25.22 28.21
CA ALA A 109 -47.66 25.63 26.87
C ALA A 109 -46.25 25.10 26.52
N ARG A 110 -45.32 25.15 27.49
CA ARG A 110 -43.95 24.63 27.36
C ARG A 110 -43.93 23.10 27.21
N VAL A 111 -44.77 22.38 27.95
CA VAL A 111 -44.93 20.92 27.79
C VAL A 111 -45.47 20.56 26.41
N ARG A 112 -46.48 21.28 25.90
CA ARG A 112 -47.00 21.07 24.54
C ARG A 112 -45.96 21.36 23.47
N LEU A 113 -45.13 22.38 23.66
CA LEU A 113 -44.03 22.72 22.76
C LEU A 113 -42.98 21.60 22.71
N LEU A 114 -42.54 21.11 23.87
CA LEU A 114 -41.60 19.98 23.96
C LEU A 114 -42.17 18.68 23.37
N ASN A 115 -43.45 18.40 23.58
CA ASN A 115 -44.11 17.22 23.00
C ASN A 115 -44.22 17.26 21.47
N LYS A 116 -44.17 18.46 20.84
CA LYS A 116 -44.13 18.61 19.39
C LYS A 116 -42.72 18.45 18.80
N ALA A 117 -41.69 18.62 19.63
CA ALA A 117 -40.28 18.52 19.24
C ALA A 117 -39.69 17.11 19.44
N ARG A 118 -40.51 16.18 19.92
CA ARG A 118 -40.17 14.79 20.17
C ARG A 118 -40.45 13.93 18.95
#